data_AF-A0A1U7X0R9-F1
#
_entry.id   AF-A0A1U7X0R9-F1
#
_cell.length_a   1.000
_cell.length_b   1.000
_cell.length_c   1.000
_cell.angle_alpha   90.00
_cell.angle_beta   90.00
_cell.angle_gamma   90.00
#
_symmetry.space_group_name_H-M   'P 1'
#
loop_
_entity.id
_entity.type
_entity.pdbx_description
1 polymer ?
#
loop_
_entity_poly.entity_id
_entity_poly.type
_entity_poly.pdbx_seq_one_letter_code
_entity_poly.pdbx_strand_id
1 'polypeptide(L)'
;MVAPPNFEEVQSTYRPPRFNGLYYGWWKTRMHGFIMAEYSKIWNVICDGPFVPTKNLDDPSVAIPKTRKEFNDADRKAIEKNFRAKKILVKQSKIDMLTTEYELFRMQDDESVQEMHTLFTSIINELHSFGETIPRNKLIRKILSVLLSSWESKVNANTKAKDLKS
;
A
#
# COMPACT_ATOMS: atom_id res chain seq x y z
N MET A 1 -2.86 6.63 -29.82
CA MET A 1 -2.74 7.30 -28.51
C MET A 1 -1.37 7.94 -28.42
N VAL A 2 -1.29 9.22 -28.06
CA VAL A 2 -0.01 9.95 -27.96
C VAL A 2 0.57 9.70 -26.57
N ALA A 3 1.77 9.13 -26.52
CA ALA A 3 2.54 8.96 -25.27
C ALA A 3 3.20 10.30 -24.89
N PRO A 4 3.38 10.60 -23.58
CA PRO A 4 4.04 11.84 -23.17
C PRO A 4 5.51 11.85 -23.61
N PRO A 5 6.04 12.97 -24.13
CA PRO A 5 7.45 13.11 -24.41
C PRO A 5 8.19 13.40 -23.09
N ASN A 6 9.22 12.61 -22.78
CA ASN A 6 10.07 12.70 -21.59
C ASN A 6 9.40 12.40 -20.24
N PHE A 7 9.52 11.15 -19.79
CA PHE A 7 9.85 10.87 -18.39
C PHE A 7 10.82 9.69 -18.33
N GLU A 8 12.01 9.94 -17.78
CA GLU A 8 12.97 8.93 -17.32
C GLU A 8 12.44 8.17 -16.08
N GLU A 9 11.12 7.97 -15.95
CA GLU A 9 10.61 6.89 -15.13
C GLU A 9 10.92 5.62 -15.93
N VAL A 10 12.08 5.05 -15.61
CA VAL A 10 12.51 3.69 -15.96
C VAL A 10 11.26 2.86 -16.27
N GLN A 11 11.17 2.37 -17.50
CA GLN A 11 10.08 1.58 -18.09
C GLN A 11 9.90 0.26 -17.33
N SER A 12 9.63 0.35 -16.03
CA SER A 12 9.51 -0.75 -15.12
C SER A 12 8.10 -1.26 -15.24
N THR A 13 7.98 -2.49 -15.76
CA THR A 13 6.73 -3.25 -15.74
C THR A 13 6.33 -3.66 -14.31
N TYR A 14 7.17 -3.39 -13.32
CA TYR A 14 7.01 -3.82 -11.92
C TYR A 14 6.48 -2.72 -11.00
N ARG A 15 6.26 -1.50 -11.49
CA ARG A 15 5.69 -0.42 -10.67
C ARG A 15 4.43 0.17 -11.32
N PRO A 16 3.36 0.43 -10.54
CA PRO A 16 2.18 1.09 -11.08
C PRO A 16 2.56 2.48 -11.61
N PRO A 17 2.04 2.89 -12.78
CA PRO A 17 2.31 4.22 -13.33
C PRO A 17 1.71 5.30 -12.43
N ARG A 18 2.50 6.31 -12.06
CA ARG A 18 2.00 7.46 -11.29
C ARG A 18 1.05 8.30 -12.14
N PHE A 19 -0.06 8.74 -11.55
CA PHE A 19 -0.97 9.67 -12.22
C PHE A 19 -0.57 11.11 -11.93
N ASN A 20 -0.25 11.90 -12.97
CA ASN A 20 0.13 13.31 -12.85
C ASN A 20 -0.99 14.27 -13.27
N GLY A 21 -2.23 13.79 -13.42
CA GLY A 21 -3.38 14.58 -13.85
C GLY A 21 -3.50 14.77 -15.37
N LEU A 22 -2.48 14.42 -16.16
CA LEU A 22 -2.49 14.50 -17.63
C LEU A 22 -2.58 13.10 -18.25
N TYR A 23 -3.00 13.04 -19.52
CA TYR A 23 -3.03 11.80 -20.32
C TYR A 23 -3.79 10.63 -19.68
N TYR A 24 -4.95 10.90 -19.06
CA TYR A 24 -5.76 9.89 -18.36
C TYR A 24 -6.02 8.62 -19.17
N GLY A 25 -6.30 8.74 -20.48
CA GLY A 25 -6.49 7.57 -21.34
C GLY A 25 -5.27 6.65 -21.41
N TRP A 26 -4.07 7.22 -21.55
CA TRP A 26 -2.80 6.47 -21.54
C TRP A 26 -2.52 5.87 -20.17
N TRP A 27 -2.71 6.66 -19.09
CA TRP A 27 -2.51 6.20 -17.72
C TRP A 27 -3.45 5.04 -17.38
N LYS A 28 -4.74 5.15 -17.75
CA LYS A 28 -5.74 4.09 -17.55
C LYS A 28 -5.35 2.81 -18.27
N THR A 29 -4.92 2.89 -19.53
CA THR A 29 -4.46 1.72 -20.29
C THR A 29 -3.20 1.10 -19.68
N ARG A 30 -2.24 1.91 -19.22
CA ARG A 30 -1.02 1.40 -18.57
C ARG A 30 -1.27 0.82 -17.19
N MET A 31 -2.13 1.45 -16.38
CA MET A 31 -2.55 0.94 -15.08
C MET A 31 -3.34 -0.35 -15.22
N HIS A 32 -4.26 -0.41 -16.18
CA HIS A 32 -4.95 -1.65 -16.53
C HIS A 32 -3.97 -2.73 -16.99
N GLY A 33 -3.01 -2.40 -17.86
CA GLY A 33 -1.96 -3.33 -18.31
C GLY A 33 -1.07 -3.83 -17.17
N PHE A 34 -0.67 -2.96 -16.24
CA PHE A 34 0.10 -3.31 -15.04
C PHE A 34 -0.69 -4.27 -14.14
N ILE A 35 -1.96 -3.93 -13.86
CA ILE A 35 -2.85 -4.78 -13.08
C ILE A 35 -3.08 -6.12 -13.76
N MET A 36 -3.26 -6.14 -15.08
CA MET A 36 -3.50 -7.37 -15.83
C MET A 36 -2.22 -8.22 -16.00
N ALA A 37 -1.03 -7.62 -16.06
CA ALA A 37 0.23 -8.36 -16.15
C ALA A 37 0.53 -9.15 -14.86
N GLU A 38 0.35 -8.50 -13.71
CA GLU A 38 0.64 -9.09 -12.39
C GLU A 38 -0.57 -9.85 -11.81
N TYR A 39 -1.80 -9.42 -12.12
CA TYR A 39 -3.01 -9.84 -11.39
C TYR A 39 -4.14 -10.40 -12.25
N SER A 40 -4.00 -10.51 -13.58
CA SER A 40 -5.05 -11.08 -14.48
C SER A 40 -5.64 -12.40 -13.97
N LYS A 41 -4.79 -13.29 -13.45
CA LYS A 41 -5.21 -14.63 -12.98
C LYS A 41 -6.03 -14.62 -11.69
N ILE A 42 -5.99 -13.52 -10.93
CA ILE A 42 -6.67 -13.33 -9.65
C ILE A 42 -7.65 -12.15 -9.67
N TRP A 43 -7.74 -11.41 -10.77
CA TRP A 43 -8.60 -10.23 -10.92
C TRP A 43 -10.06 -10.53 -10.62
N ASN A 44 -10.59 -11.62 -11.16
CA ASN A 44 -11.96 -12.05 -10.90
C ASN A 44 -12.19 -12.32 -9.41
N VAL A 45 -11.19 -12.85 -8.70
CA VAL A 45 -11.30 -13.07 -7.24
C VAL A 45 -11.35 -11.74 -6.47
N ILE A 46 -10.63 -10.71 -6.95
CA ILE A 46 -10.62 -9.39 -6.33
C ILE A 46 -11.96 -8.68 -6.56
N CYS A 47 -12.54 -8.79 -7.75
CA CYS A 47 -13.80 -8.12 -8.10
C CYS A 47 -15.04 -8.86 -7.58
N ASP A 48 -15.11 -10.17 -7.82
CA ASP A 48 -16.31 -10.99 -7.59
C ASP A 48 -16.29 -11.67 -6.21
N GLY A 49 -15.15 -11.60 -5.52
CA GLY A 49 -14.93 -12.24 -4.23
C GLY A 49 -14.31 -13.64 -4.32
N PRO A 50 -13.97 -14.24 -3.16
CA PRO A 50 -13.33 -15.55 -3.12
C PRO A 50 -14.25 -16.64 -3.64
N PHE A 51 -13.71 -17.52 -4.47
CA PHE A 51 -14.42 -18.71 -4.91
C PHE A 51 -14.69 -19.66 -3.73
N VAL A 52 -15.93 -20.13 -3.58
CA VAL A 52 -16.31 -21.16 -2.62
C VAL A 52 -16.74 -22.40 -3.40
N PRO A 53 -16.01 -23.53 -3.33
CA PRO A 53 -16.41 -24.77 -3.97
C PRO A 53 -17.77 -25.24 -3.45
N THR A 54 -18.75 -25.37 -4.34
CA THR A 54 -20.10 -25.86 -4.00
C THR A 54 -20.45 -27.12 -4.78
N LYS A 55 -21.31 -27.95 -4.21
CA LYS A 55 -21.98 -29.07 -4.88
C LYS A 55 -23.48 -28.83 -4.83
N ASN A 56 -24.18 -29.21 -5.89
CA ASN A 56 -25.63 -29.20 -5.92
C ASN A 56 -26.13 -30.57 -5.47
N LEU A 57 -27.16 -30.58 -4.62
CA LEU A 57 -27.94 -31.79 -4.37
C LEU A 57 -29.12 -31.80 -5.33
N ASP A 58 -29.35 -32.96 -5.95
CA ASP A 58 -30.53 -33.16 -6.79
C ASP A 58 -31.74 -33.39 -5.87
N ASP A 59 -32.45 -32.28 -5.60
CA ASP A 59 -33.75 -32.15 -4.92
C ASP A 59 -33.74 -32.01 -3.36
N PRO A 60 -34.03 -30.80 -2.82
CA PRO A 60 -34.10 -29.51 -3.52
C PRO A 60 -32.70 -29.07 -4.00
N SER A 61 -32.64 -28.34 -5.12
CA SER A 61 -31.39 -27.79 -5.68
C SER A 61 -30.80 -26.73 -4.76
N VAL A 62 -30.04 -27.19 -3.76
CA VAL A 62 -29.34 -26.35 -2.80
C VAL A 62 -27.84 -26.49 -3.08
N ALA A 63 -27.22 -25.36 -3.41
CA ALA A 63 -25.76 -25.27 -3.52
C ALA A 63 -25.16 -25.30 -2.11
N ILE A 64 -24.60 -26.44 -1.72
CA ILE A 64 -23.93 -26.61 -0.43
C ILE A 64 -22.41 -26.56 -0.60
N PRO A 65 -21.66 -25.93 0.33
CA PRO A 65 -20.21 -25.94 0.28
C PRO A 65 -19.65 -27.36 0.31
N LYS A 66 -18.70 -27.65 -0.58
CA LYS A 66 -17.95 -28.91 -0.55
C LYS A 66 -17.04 -28.93 0.68
N THR A 67 -16.84 -30.11 1.22
CA THR A 67 -15.77 -30.35 2.20
C THR A 67 -14.43 -30.49 1.50
N ARG A 68 -13.32 -30.29 2.23
CA ARG A 68 -11.96 -30.35 1.65
C ARG A 68 -11.64 -31.69 0.98
N LYS A 69 -12.23 -32.79 1.44
CA LYS A 69 -12.04 -34.14 0.86
C LYS A 69 -12.71 -34.30 -0.51
N GLU A 70 -13.72 -33.48 -0.81
CA GLU A 70 -14.50 -33.52 -2.05
C GLU A 70 -13.96 -32.58 -3.13
N PHE A 71 -12.86 -31.86 -2.84
CA PHE A 71 -12.28 -30.91 -3.78
C PHE A 71 -11.63 -31.63 -4.95
N ASN A 72 -12.10 -31.30 -6.16
CA ASN A 72 -11.42 -31.68 -7.38
C ASN A 72 -10.22 -30.76 -7.65
N ASP A 73 -9.50 -31.01 -8.75
CA ASP A 73 -8.32 -30.22 -9.09
C ASP A 73 -8.63 -28.75 -9.41
N ALA A 74 -9.78 -28.51 -10.05
CA ALA A 74 -10.24 -27.15 -10.35
C ALA A 74 -10.58 -26.37 -9.07
N ASP A 75 -11.24 -27.00 -8.10
CA ASP A 75 -11.53 -26.42 -6.79
C ASP A 75 -10.23 -26.01 -6.08
N ARG A 76 -9.23 -26.90 -6.05
CA ARG A 76 -7.92 -26.61 -5.44
C ARG A 76 -7.22 -25.44 -6.11
N LYS A 77 -7.21 -25.40 -7.45
CA LYS A 77 -6.62 -24.31 -8.23
C LYS A 77 -7.32 -22.97 -7.99
N ALA A 78 -8.66 -22.99 -7.86
CA ALA A 78 -9.43 -21.79 -7.54
C ALA A 78 -9.16 -21.29 -6.12
N ILE A 79 -9.09 -22.20 -5.13
CA ILE A 79 -8.71 -21.87 -3.76
C ILE A 79 -7.28 -21.30 -3.69
N GLU A 80 -6.33 -21.84 -4.46
CA GLU A 80 -4.98 -21.28 -4.53
C GLU A 80 -4.99 -19.84 -5.06
N LYS A 81 -5.81 -19.54 -6.08
CA LYS A 81 -6.02 -18.17 -6.55
C LYS A 81 -6.59 -17.27 -5.45
N ASN A 82 -7.53 -17.74 -4.65
CA ASN A 82 -8.03 -16.99 -3.48
C ASN A 82 -6.91 -16.63 -2.50
N PHE A 83 -6.04 -17.59 -2.16
CA PHE A 83 -4.92 -17.33 -1.27
C PHE A 83 -3.93 -16.32 -1.85
N ARG A 84 -3.62 -16.43 -3.14
CA ARG A 84 -2.75 -15.46 -3.84
C ARG A 84 -3.36 -14.07 -3.86
N ALA A 85 -4.64 -13.94 -4.18
CA ALA A 85 -5.38 -12.67 -4.15
C ALA A 85 -5.32 -12.04 -2.75
N LYS A 86 -5.67 -12.81 -1.71
CA LYS A 86 -5.61 -12.35 -0.32
C LYS A 86 -4.20 -11.89 0.08
N LYS A 87 -3.17 -12.65 -0.28
CA LYS A 87 -1.76 -12.29 0.03
C LYS A 87 -1.39 -10.94 -0.58
N ILE A 88 -1.78 -10.69 -1.83
CA ILE A 88 -1.50 -9.43 -2.52
C ILE A 88 -2.26 -8.27 -1.90
N LEU A 89 -3.56 -8.45 -1.62
CA LEU A 89 -4.37 -7.41 -0.97
C LEU A 89 -3.82 -7.03 0.41
N VAL A 90 -3.43 -8.01 1.22
CA VAL A 90 -2.83 -7.77 2.54
C VAL A 90 -1.48 -7.05 2.41
N LYS A 91 -0.64 -7.48 1.46
CA LYS A 91 0.65 -6.80 1.18
C LYS A 91 0.41 -5.33 0.82
N GLN A 92 -0.50 -5.06 -0.11
CA GLN A 92 -0.79 -3.69 -0.56
C GLN A 92 -1.35 -2.84 0.58
N SER A 93 -2.30 -3.36 1.36
CA SER A 93 -2.85 -2.67 2.52
C SER A 93 -1.78 -2.28 3.54
N LYS A 94 -0.80 -3.15 3.79
CA LYS A 94 0.32 -2.85 4.69
C LYS A 94 1.25 -1.78 4.12
N ILE A 95 1.51 -1.80 2.80
CA ILE A 95 2.27 -0.73 2.12
C ILE A 95 1.54 0.61 2.25
N ASP A 96 0.24 0.65 2.00
CA ASP A 96 -0.57 1.87 2.06
C ASP A 96 -0.60 2.44 3.49
N MET A 97 -0.73 1.57 4.49
CA MET A 97 -0.67 1.92 5.91
C MET A 97 0.69 2.53 6.28
N LEU A 98 1.79 1.86 5.93
CA LEU A 98 3.15 2.35 6.20
C LEU A 98 3.47 3.65 5.44
N THR A 99 2.95 3.79 4.23
CA THR A 99 3.09 5.01 3.43
C THR A 99 2.38 6.18 4.12
N THR A 100 1.15 5.94 4.61
CA THR A 100 0.40 6.92 5.39
C THR A 100 1.13 7.28 6.69
N GLU A 101 1.65 6.28 7.39
CA GLU A 101 2.44 6.47 8.61
C GLU A 101 3.69 7.31 8.33
N TYR A 102 4.42 7.02 7.26
CA TYR A 102 5.55 7.83 6.79
C TYR A 102 5.13 9.27 6.46
N GLU A 103 4.03 9.46 5.72
CA GLU A 103 3.56 10.79 5.30
C GLU A 103 3.12 11.65 6.50
N LEU A 104 2.45 11.04 7.48
CA LEU A 104 1.98 11.70 8.71
C LEU A 104 3.01 11.70 9.84
N PHE A 105 4.17 11.07 9.64
CA PHE A 105 5.20 10.93 10.64
C PHE A 105 5.60 12.30 11.21
N ARG A 106 5.60 12.39 12.54
CA ARG A 106 5.96 13.56 13.33
C ARG A 106 6.60 13.12 14.64
N MET A 107 7.45 13.99 15.17
CA MET A 107 8.03 13.80 16.49
C MET A 107 6.98 14.09 17.56
N GLN A 108 6.86 13.23 18.57
CA GLN A 108 6.03 13.47 19.76
C GLN A 108 6.74 14.40 20.75
N ASP A 109 5.98 15.02 21.65
CA ASP A 109 6.51 16.02 22.57
C ASP A 109 7.39 15.40 23.67
N ASP A 110 7.09 14.15 24.05
CA ASP A 110 7.71 13.38 25.13
C ASP A 110 8.80 12.40 24.67
N GLU A 111 8.97 12.19 23.36
CA GLU A 111 10.02 11.30 22.84
C GLU A 111 11.35 12.02 22.61
N SER A 112 12.44 11.26 22.73
CA SER A 112 13.77 11.72 22.33
C SER A 112 13.96 11.68 20.80
N VAL A 113 14.92 12.45 20.30
CA VAL A 113 15.30 12.44 18.87
C VAL A 113 15.78 11.05 18.43
N GLN A 114 16.43 10.30 19.34
CA GLN A 114 16.91 8.94 19.09
C GLN A 114 15.74 7.96 18.88
N GLU A 115 14.71 8.04 19.73
CA GLU A 115 13.49 7.23 19.61
C GLU A 115 12.75 7.55 18.32
N MET A 116 12.52 8.84 18.04
CA MET A 116 11.92 9.31 16.79
C MET A 116 12.68 8.78 15.56
N HIS A 117 14.01 8.88 15.55
CA HIS A 117 14.83 8.38 14.44
C HIS A 117 14.72 6.86 14.28
N THR A 118 14.61 6.12 15.39
CA THR A 118 14.44 4.67 15.39
C THR A 118 13.11 4.28 14.74
N LEU A 119 12.01 4.94 15.13
CA LEU A 119 10.69 4.73 14.53
C LEU A 119 10.68 5.07 13.04
N PHE A 120 11.25 6.22 12.66
CA PHE A 120 11.39 6.64 11.27
C PHE A 120 12.12 5.60 10.43
N THR A 121 13.24 5.08 10.95
CA THR A 121 14.04 4.06 10.27
C THR A 121 13.29 2.73 10.15
N SER A 122 12.51 2.34 11.17
CA SER A 122 11.69 1.13 11.12
C SER A 122 10.67 1.17 9.97
N ILE A 123 9.94 2.29 9.84
CA ILE A 123 8.96 2.48 8.76
C ILE A 123 9.63 2.37 7.39
N ILE A 124 10.80 2.98 7.21
CA ILE A 124 11.56 2.94 5.94
C ILE A 124 12.03 1.53 5.63
N ASN A 125 12.54 0.81 6.63
CA ASN A 125 13.02 -0.56 6.46
C ASN A 125 11.88 -1.52 6.13
N GLU A 126 10.72 -1.37 6.77
CA GLU A 126 9.52 -2.14 6.43
C GLU A 126 9.06 -1.86 5.00
N LEU A 127 8.93 -0.60 4.59
CA LEU A 127 8.61 -0.23 3.21
C LEU A 127 9.62 -0.81 2.21
N HIS A 128 10.92 -0.71 2.53
CA HIS A 128 11.97 -1.28 1.70
C HIS A 128 11.84 -2.80 1.56
N SER A 129 11.50 -3.51 2.64
CA SER A 129 11.27 -4.97 2.61
C SER A 129 10.12 -5.38 1.68
N PHE A 130 9.15 -4.48 1.44
CA PHE A 130 8.06 -4.69 0.50
C PHE A 130 8.37 -4.30 -0.95
N GLY A 131 9.54 -3.69 -1.20
CA GLY A 131 10.00 -3.23 -2.51
C GLY A 131 9.82 -1.72 -2.74
N GLU A 132 9.34 -0.98 -1.75
CA GLU A 132 9.14 0.47 -1.80
C GLU A 132 10.38 1.20 -1.30
N THR A 133 11.15 1.75 -2.22
CA THR A 133 12.37 2.50 -1.90
C THR A 133 12.11 3.99 -1.94
N ILE A 134 12.28 4.67 -0.81
CA ILE A 134 12.20 6.13 -0.74
C ILE A 134 13.59 6.74 -1.03
N PRO A 135 13.70 7.65 -2.01
CA PRO A 135 14.96 8.32 -2.32
C PRO A 135 15.54 9.06 -1.10
N ARG A 136 16.87 8.97 -0.93
CA ARG A 136 17.59 9.57 0.21
C ARG A 136 17.29 11.05 0.42
N ASN A 137 17.21 11.84 -0.66
CA ASN A 137 16.88 13.26 -0.59
C ASN A 137 15.48 13.53 -0.01
N LYS A 138 14.49 12.66 -0.30
CA LYS A 138 13.16 12.75 0.32
C LYS A 138 13.20 12.41 1.80
N LEU A 139 13.97 11.39 2.18
CA LEU A 139 14.18 11.02 3.59
C LEU A 139 14.78 12.18 4.39
N ILE A 140 15.86 12.79 3.87
CA ILE A 140 16.52 13.95 4.51
C ILE A 140 15.56 15.13 4.66
N ARG A 141 14.81 15.48 3.60
CA ARG A 141 13.83 16.57 3.67
C ARG A 141 12.74 16.27 4.70
N LYS A 142 12.25 15.03 4.76
CA LYS A 142 11.20 14.63 5.69
C LYS A 142 11.66 14.75 7.14
N ILE A 143 12.86 14.25 7.48
CA ILE A 143 13.34 14.32 8.87
C ILE A 143 13.64 15.75 9.33
N LEU A 144 14.21 16.59 8.45
CA LEU A 144 14.42 18.01 8.73
C LEU A 144 13.10 18.75 8.99
N SER A 145 12.07 18.46 8.19
CA SER A 145 10.72 19.03 8.39
C SER A 145 10.14 18.63 9.75
N VAL A 146 10.30 17.37 10.15
CA VAL A 146 9.78 16.86 11.44
C VAL A 146 10.47 17.55 12.62
N LEU A 147 11.80 17.69 12.57
CA LEU A 147 12.57 18.37 13.61
C LEU A 147 12.24 19.87 13.70
N LEU A 148 12.06 20.53 12.56
CA LEU A 148 11.69 21.94 12.53
C LEU A 148 10.31 22.18 13.15
N SER A 149 9.31 21.37 12.76
CA SER A 149 7.96 21.45 13.35
C SER A 149 7.97 21.21 14.86
N SER A 150 8.76 20.27 15.35
CA SER A 150 8.90 20.01 16.79
C SER A 150 9.53 21.19 17.52
N TRP A 151 10.58 21.78 16.96
CA TRP A 151 11.24 22.97 17.52
C TRP A 151 10.29 24.16 17.63
N GLU A 152 9.55 24.48 16.55
CA GLU A 152 8.58 25.56 16.53
C GLU A 152 7.47 25.35 17.57
N SER A 153 6.95 24.12 17.69
CA SER A 153 5.96 23.76 18.71
C SER A 153 6.47 24.06 20.13
N LYS A 154 7.69 23.63 20.44
CA LYS A 154 8.33 23.84 21.75
C LYS A 154 8.58 25.33 22.04
N VAL A 155 9.05 26.09 21.05
CA VAL A 155 9.24 27.55 21.18
C VAL A 155 7.92 28.25 21.48
N ASN A 156 6.85 27.92 20.75
CA ASN A 156 5.53 28.53 20.93
C ASN A 156 4.93 28.23 22.32
N ALA A 157 5.11 27.01 22.83
CA ALA A 157 4.68 26.64 24.18
C ALA A 157 5.42 27.46 25.24
N ASN A 158 6.73 27.67 25.08
CA ASN A 158 7.54 28.46 26.00
C ASN A 158 7.14 29.95 26.02
N THR A 159 6.81 30.53 24.88
CA THR A 159 6.32 31.92 24.80
C THR A 159 5.01 32.07 25.57
N LYS A 160 4.02 31.20 25.31
CA LYS A 160 2.73 31.22 26.02
C LYS A 160 2.86 31.04 27.53
N ALA A 161 3.79 30.18 27.98
CA ALA A 161 4.03 29.95 29.39
C ALA A 161 4.64 31.17 30.11
N LYS A 162 5.33 32.06 29.39
CA LYS A 162 5.84 33.33 29.93
C LYS A 162 4.74 34.38 30.02
N ASP A 163 3.88 34.46 29.01
CA ASP A 163 2.77 35.43 28.97
C ASP A 163 1.72 35.19 30.07
N LEU A 164 1.46 33.92 30.42
CA LEU A 164 0.52 33.56 31.51
C LEU A 164 1.04 33.83 32.92
N LYS A 165 2.34 34.10 33.08
CA LYS A 165 2.99 34.39 34.37
C LYS A 165 3.22 35.88 34.60
N SER A 166 2.78 36.74 33.68
CA SER A 166 2.86 38.21 33.77
C SER A 166 1.48 38.82 34.02
#